data_AF-A0A7K2Z2I7-F1
#
_entry.id   AF-A0A7K2Z2I7-F1
#
_cell.length_a   1.000
_cell.length_b   1.000
_cell.length_c   1.000
_cell.angle_alpha   90.00
_cell.angle_beta   90.00
_cell.angle_gamma   90.00
#
_symmetry.space_group_name_H-M   'P 1'
#
loop_
_entity.id
_entity.type
_entity.pdbx_description
1 polymer ?
#
loop_
_entity_poly.entity_id
_entity_poly.type
_entity_poly.pdbx_seq_one_letter_code
_entity_poly.pdbx_strand_id
1 'polypeptide(L)'
;MNIVDYPKLFDAAREDPEGLGIEVSYQAATAFLVGCNAGNSGHLLDGFREWLSMKLGYVSEGAWPELVLRIAFTFPEDGRVSISERLDPDPDADAAARAKLFELIGDFWEIRGPRGLPDIFYDYQSFLARQPGQQVP
;
A
#
# COMPACT_ATOMS: atom_id res chain seq x y z
N MET A 1 -24.24 1.91 -15.99
CA MET A 1 -22.97 1.28 -15.57
C MET A 1 -22.69 1.81 -14.17
N ASN A 2 -22.85 0.98 -13.14
CA ASN A 2 -22.54 1.41 -11.78
C ASN A 2 -21.03 1.53 -11.67
N ILE A 3 -20.54 2.76 -11.49
CA ILE A 3 -19.16 2.99 -11.05
C ILE A 3 -19.02 2.34 -9.67
N VAL A 4 -18.05 1.44 -9.52
CA VAL A 4 -17.71 0.88 -8.22
C VAL A 4 -17.14 2.00 -7.36
N ASP A 5 -17.72 2.21 -6.18
CA ASP A 5 -17.23 3.16 -5.19
C ASP A 5 -16.09 2.49 -4.42
N TYR A 6 -14.86 2.63 -4.93
CA TYR A 6 -13.67 1.98 -4.38
C TYR A 6 -13.37 2.37 -2.92
N PRO A 7 -13.47 3.64 -2.52
CA PRO A 7 -13.37 4.00 -1.10
C PRO A 7 -14.31 3.17 -0.23
N LYS A 8 -15.60 3.09 -0.59
CA LYS A 8 -16.57 2.26 0.18
C LYS A 8 -16.25 0.78 0.13
N LEU A 9 -15.74 0.27 -0.98
CA LEU A 9 -15.34 -1.14 -1.10
C LEU A 9 -14.14 -1.45 -0.18
N PHE A 10 -13.17 -0.55 -0.09
CA PHE A 10 -12.01 -0.74 0.78
C PHE A 10 -12.35 -0.57 2.26
N ASP A 11 -13.26 0.35 2.60
CA ASP A 11 -13.82 0.43 3.95
C ASP A 11 -14.56 -0.85 4.33
N ALA A 12 -15.40 -1.38 3.43
CA ALA A 12 -16.07 -2.65 3.66
C ALA A 12 -15.08 -3.82 3.82
N ALA A 13 -14.01 -3.84 3.02
CA ALA A 13 -12.96 -4.86 3.13
C ALA A 13 -12.12 -4.73 4.41
N ARG A 14 -12.00 -3.52 4.96
CA ARG A 14 -11.40 -3.26 6.27
C ARG A 14 -12.28 -3.79 7.40
N GLU A 15 -13.59 -3.59 7.29
CA GLU A 15 -14.56 -3.93 8.33
C GLU A 15 -14.95 -5.41 8.36
N ASP A 16 -15.15 -6.02 7.18
CA ASP A 16 -15.56 -7.42 7.02
C ASP A 16 -14.89 -8.06 5.78
N PRO A 17 -13.58 -8.40 5.86
CA PRO A 17 -12.88 -9.03 4.75
C PRO A 17 -13.44 -10.42 4.40
N GLU A 18 -13.93 -11.17 5.40
CA GLU A 18 -14.50 -12.51 5.20
C GLU A 18 -15.83 -12.44 4.43
N GLY A 19 -16.67 -11.45 4.74
CA GLY A 19 -17.91 -11.19 4.00
C GLY A 19 -17.69 -10.84 2.52
N LEU A 20 -16.48 -10.44 2.13
CA LEU A 20 -16.07 -10.21 0.74
C LEU A 20 -15.32 -11.40 0.10
N GLY A 21 -15.20 -12.53 0.82
CA GLY A 21 -14.49 -13.72 0.35
C GLY A 21 -12.98 -13.57 0.28
N ILE A 22 -12.42 -12.59 1.00
CA ILE A 22 -10.97 -12.43 1.12
C ILE A 22 -10.50 -13.41 2.20
N GLU A 23 -9.69 -14.41 1.82
CA GLU A 23 -9.03 -15.27 2.80
C GLU A 23 -8.26 -14.43 3.82
N VAL A 24 -8.16 -14.92 5.06
CA VAL A 24 -7.66 -14.18 6.24
C VAL A 24 -6.12 -13.99 6.24
N SER A 25 -5.50 -13.85 5.06
CA SER A 25 -4.07 -13.58 4.91
C SER A 25 -3.79 -12.21 4.27
N TYR A 26 -2.67 -11.61 4.64
CA TYR A 26 -2.12 -10.43 3.99
C TYR A 26 -1.89 -10.64 2.48
N GLN A 27 -1.45 -11.84 2.10
CA GLN A 27 -1.25 -12.22 0.70
C GLN A 27 -2.56 -12.22 -0.09
N ALA A 28 -3.64 -12.76 0.48
CA ALA A 28 -4.96 -12.75 -0.15
C ALA A 28 -5.51 -11.32 -0.28
N ALA A 29 -5.37 -10.48 0.75
CA ALA A 29 -5.75 -9.06 0.68
C ALA A 29 -4.95 -8.30 -0.40
N THR A 30 -3.65 -8.59 -0.53
CA THR A 30 -2.81 -8.04 -1.61
C THR A 30 -3.31 -8.48 -2.98
N ALA A 31 -3.59 -9.78 -3.16
CA ALA A 31 -4.11 -10.32 -4.41
C ALA A 31 -5.48 -9.72 -4.79
N PHE A 32 -6.35 -9.47 -3.81
CA PHE A 32 -7.61 -8.78 -4.00
C PHE A 32 -7.43 -7.36 -4.57
N LEU A 33 -6.52 -6.56 -4.00
CA LEU A 33 -6.22 -5.21 -4.50
C LEU A 33 -5.60 -5.24 -5.90
N VAL A 34 -4.73 -6.21 -6.18
CA VAL A 34 -4.19 -6.41 -7.54
C VAL A 34 -5.31 -6.75 -8.53
N GLY A 35 -6.26 -7.60 -8.14
CA GLY A 35 -7.45 -7.91 -8.95
C GLY A 35 -8.32 -6.68 -9.21
N CYS A 36 -8.57 -5.86 -8.18
CA CYS A 36 -9.27 -4.59 -8.34
C CYS A 36 -8.53 -3.65 -9.28
N ASN A 37 -7.20 -3.54 -9.16
CA ASN A 37 -6.37 -2.72 -10.04
C ASN A 37 -6.45 -3.18 -11.50
N ALA A 38 -6.35 -4.49 -11.74
CA ALA A 38 -6.49 -5.07 -13.07
C ALA A 38 -7.88 -4.79 -13.67
N GLY A 39 -8.94 -4.85 -12.86
CA GLY A 39 -10.31 -4.48 -13.26
C GLY A 39 -10.49 -3.00 -13.65
N ASN A 40 -9.54 -2.12 -13.29
CA ASN A 40 -9.54 -0.68 -13.61
C ASN A 40 -8.43 -0.31 -14.60
N SER A 41 -8.11 -1.21 -15.53
CA SER A 41 -7.05 -0.99 -16.53
C SER A 41 -5.67 -0.71 -15.91
N GLY A 42 -5.45 -1.09 -14.65
CA GLY A 42 -4.19 -0.89 -13.95
C GLY A 42 -4.03 0.46 -13.23
N HIS A 43 -5.02 1.35 -13.26
CA HIS A 43 -4.90 2.73 -12.77
C HIS A 43 -5.38 2.97 -11.33
N LEU A 44 -5.91 1.94 -10.66
CA LEU A 44 -6.45 2.05 -9.31
C LEU A 44 -5.35 2.36 -8.29
N LEU A 45 -4.15 1.82 -8.49
CA LEU A 45 -3.02 1.94 -7.56
C LEU A 45 -1.90 2.85 -8.06
N ASP A 46 -2.11 3.58 -9.16
CA ASP A 46 -1.12 4.53 -9.68
C ASP A 46 -0.74 5.56 -8.60
N GLY A 47 0.56 5.70 -8.33
CA GLY A 47 1.10 6.62 -7.31
C GLY A 47 1.07 6.07 -5.89
N PHE A 48 0.50 4.87 -5.64
CA PHE A 48 0.43 4.31 -4.29
C PHE A 48 1.81 3.98 -3.74
N ARG A 49 2.69 3.38 -4.55
CA ARG A 49 4.07 3.03 -4.14
C ARG A 49 4.89 4.29 -3.80
N GLU A 50 4.80 5.30 -4.65
CA GLU A 50 5.48 6.58 -4.49
C GLU A 50 5.04 7.26 -3.19
N TRP A 51 3.73 7.25 -2.94
CA TRP A 51 3.15 7.76 -1.71
C TRP A 51 3.61 6.98 -0.46
N LEU A 52 3.70 5.65 -0.51
CA LEU A 52 4.23 4.84 0.58
C LEU A 52 5.71 5.12 0.86
N SER A 53 6.52 5.33 -0.18
CA SER A 53 7.94 5.70 -0.04
C SER A 53 8.10 7.06 0.66
N MET A 54 7.24 8.05 0.34
CA MET A 54 7.22 9.31 1.07
C MET A 54 6.81 9.15 2.53
N LYS A 55 5.84 8.27 2.85
CA LYS A 55 5.50 7.94 4.25
C LYS A 55 6.65 7.26 5.00
N LEU A 56 7.43 6.41 4.33
CA LEU A 56 8.61 5.75 4.91
C LEU A 56 9.79 6.70 5.12
N GLY A 57 9.84 7.83 4.40
CA GLY A 57 10.92 8.82 4.51
C GLY A 57 12.18 8.48 3.70
N TYR A 58 12.22 7.32 3.04
CA TYR A 58 13.28 6.92 2.11
C TYR A 58 12.71 6.30 0.82
N VAL A 59 13.52 6.30 -0.23
CA VAL A 59 13.18 5.65 -1.50
C VAL A 59 13.45 4.16 -1.36
N SER A 60 12.43 3.33 -1.61
CA SER A 60 12.58 1.88 -1.61
C SER A 60 12.43 1.33 -3.02
N GLU A 61 13.28 0.37 -3.37
CA GLU A 61 13.15 -0.42 -4.60
C GLU A 61 12.05 -1.49 -4.49
N GLY A 62 11.54 -1.74 -3.29
CA GLY A 62 10.50 -2.72 -3.03
C GLY A 62 9.16 -2.39 -3.69
N ALA A 63 8.40 -3.44 -3.98
CA ALA A 63 7.01 -3.29 -4.43
C ALA A 63 6.13 -2.78 -3.28
N TRP A 64 4.99 -2.16 -3.60
CA TRP A 64 4.09 -1.59 -2.59
C TRP A 64 3.67 -2.56 -1.46
N PRO A 65 3.49 -3.89 -1.68
CA PRO A 65 3.14 -4.79 -0.57
C PRO A 65 4.26 -4.92 0.46
N GLU A 66 5.52 -4.80 0.04
CA GLU A 66 6.65 -4.78 0.96
C GLU A 66 6.67 -3.47 1.76
N LEU A 67 6.38 -2.33 1.12
CA LEU A 67 6.37 -1.03 1.79
C LEU A 67 5.31 -0.95 2.89
N VAL A 68 4.12 -1.51 2.65
CA VAL A 68 3.05 -1.61 3.66
C VAL A 68 3.54 -2.36 4.90
N LEU A 69 4.23 -3.49 4.72
CA LEU A 69 4.77 -4.26 5.85
C LEU A 69 5.86 -3.49 6.59
N ARG A 70 6.69 -2.74 5.86
CA ARG A 70 7.71 -1.87 6.46
C ARG A 70 7.09 -0.78 7.34
N ILE A 71 5.97 -0.22 6.91
CA ILE A 71 5.18 0.74 7.71
C ILE A 71 4.49 0.03 8.89
N ALA A 72 3.92 -1.17 8.68
CA ALA A 72 3.17 -1.90 9.69
C ALA A 72 4.02 -2.29 10.91
N PHE A 73 5.25 -2.74 10.67
CA PHE A 73 6.08 -3.34 11.72
C PHE A 73 7.28 -2.52 12.16
N THR A 74 7.53 -1.35 11.55
CA THR A 74 8.72 -0.51 11.82
C THR A 74 9.99 -1.37 11.83
N PHE A 75 10.40 -1.88 10.66
CA PHE A 75 11.65 -2.65 10.61
C PHE A 75 12.86 -1.74 10.85
N PRO A 76 13.86 -2.19 11.63
CA PRO A 76 15.16 -1.53 11.64
C PRO A 76 15.77 -1.54 10.22
N GLU A 77 16.46 -0.45 9.87
CA GLU A 77 17.04 -0.22 8.53
C GLU A 77 18.02 -1.32 8.08
N ASP A 78 18.49 -2.18 8.99
CA ASP A 78 19.45 -3.25 8.74
C ASP A 78 18.84 -4.54 8.14
N GLY A 79 17.51 -4.59 7.92
CA GLY A 79 16.91 -5.32 6.80
C GLY A 79 17.01 -6.84 6.80
N ARG A 80 17.12 -7.49 7.97
CA ARG A 80 17.36 -8.96 8.02
C ARG A 80 16.14 -9.86 8.21
N VAL A 81 14.96 -9.31 8.46
CA VAL A 81 13.75 -10.15 8.61
C VAL A 81 13.07 -10.23 7.26
N SER A 82 13.00 -11.44 6.68
CA SER A 82 12.16 -11.65 5.51
C SER A 82 10.71 -11.39 5.89
N ILE A 83 10.00 -10.66 5.03
CA ILE A 83 8.55 -10.45 5.13
C ILE A 83 7.80 -11.77 5.36
N SER A 84 8.24 -12.84 4.71
CA SER A 84 7.67 -14.18 4.86
C SER A 84 7.86 -14.76 6.27
N GLU A 85 8.98 -14.46 6.94
CA GLU A 85 9.29 -14.93 8.30
C GLU A 85 8.50 -14.16 9.37
N ARG A 86 7.93 -13.01 9.03
CA ARG A 86 7.12 -12.20 9.95
C ARG A 86 5.64 -12.54 9.88
N LEU A 87 5.16 -12.92 8.70
CA LEU A 87 3.74 -13.26 8.47
C LEU A 87 3.41 -14.72 8.80
N ASP A 88 4.39 -15.61 8.79
CA ASP A 88 4.19 -17.03 9.10
C ASP A 88 5.08 -17.42 10.31
N PRO A 89 4.54 -17.93 11.44
CA PRO A 89 3.16 -18.37 11.70
C PRO A 89 2.38 -17.45 12.65
N ASP A 90 2.63 -16.13 12.66
CA ASP A 90 2.01 -15.20 13.61
C ASP A 90 0.69 -14.63 13.06
N PRO A 91 -0.49 -15.13 13.49
CA PRO A 91 -1.78 -14.67 12.97
C PRO A 91 -2.08 -13.23 13.38
N ASP A 92 -1.53 -12.77 14.51
CA ASP A 92 -1.69 -11.39 14.96
C ASP A 92 -0.88 -10.45 14.07
N ALA A 93 0.32 -10.87 13.64
CA ALA A 93 1.09 -10.13 12.65
C ALA A 93 0.37 -10.07 11.30
N ASP A 94 -0.15 -11.19 10.79
CA ASP A 94 -0.90 -11.17 9.53
C ASP A 94 -2.14 -10.26 9.60
N ALA A 95 -2.90 -10.34 10.70
CA ALA A 95 -4.05 -9.47 10.94
C ALA A 95 -3.66 -7.99 11.01
N ALA A 96 -2.56 -7.66 11.70
CA ALA A 96 -2.04 -6.30 11.79
C ALA A 96 -1.57 -5.77 10.43
N ALA A 97 -0.91 -6.60 9.63
CA ALA A 97 -0.48 -6.25 8.27
C ALA A 97 -1.68 -5.97 7.36
N ARG A 98 -2.71 -6.81 7.40
CA ARG A 98 -3.96 -6.62 6.65
C ARG A 98 -4.70 -5.36 7.09
N ALA A 99 -4.84 -5.13 8.38
CA ALA A 99 -5.46 -3.92 8.90
C ALA A 99 -4.71 -2.67 8.42
N LYS A 100 -3.37 -2.69 8.49
CA LYS A 100 -2.53 -1.59 8.01
C LYS A 100 -2.64 -1.39 6.50
N LEU A 101 -2.77 -2.46 5.71
CA LEU A 101 -2.98 -2.35 4.26
C LEU A 101 -4.25 -1.56 3.93
N PHE A 102 -5.37 -1.90 4.58
CA PHE A 102 -6.64 -1.23 4.32
C PHE A 102 -6.70 0.18 4.90
N GLU A 103 -6.01 0.45 6.01
CA GLU A 103 -5.80 1.83 6.50
C GLU A 103 -5.03 2.66 5.46
N LEU A 104 -3.89 2.15 4.96
CA LEU A 104 -3.05 2.88 4.01
C LEU A 104 -3.72 3.11 2.67
N ILE A 105 -4.52 2.15 2.18
CA ILE A 105 -5.27 2.36 0.94
C ILE A 105 -6.35 3.42 1.15
N GLY A 106 -7.05 3.43 2.30
CA GLY A 106 -8.02 4.46 2.64
C GLY A 106 -7.40 5.86 2.67
N ASP A 107 -6.35 6.04 3.46
CA ASP A 107 -5.54 7.26 3.53
C ASP A 107 -5.09 7.76 2.15
N PHE A 108 -4.60 6.84 1.30
CA PHE A 108 -4.14 7.16 -0.04
C PHE A 108 -5.28 7.72 -0.90
N TRP A 109 -6.47 7.13 -0.82
CA TRP A 109 -7.64 7.59 -1.59
C TRP A 109 -8.20 8.91 -1.09
N GLU A 110 -8.14 9.18 0.21
CA GLU A 110 -8.49 10.49 0.78
C GLU A 110 -7.58 11.62 0.26
N ILE A 111 -6.31 11.31 -0.01
CA ILE A 111 -5.36 12.28 -0.56
C ILE A 111 -5.49 12.36 -2.09
N ARG A 112 -5.57 11.21 -2.77
CA ARG A 112 -5.63 11.13 -4.23
C ARG A 112 -6.89 11.77 -4.79
N GLY A 113 -8.04 11.63 -4.14
CA GLY A 113 -9.29 12.19 -4.62
C GLY A 113 -9.24 13.72 -4.81
N PRO A 114 -8.90 14.50 -3.77
CA PRO A 114 -8.83 15.97 -3.84
C PRO A 114 -7.62 16.52 -4.59
N ARG A 115 -6.43 15.90 -4.44
CA ARG A 115 -5.17 16.40 -5.03
C ARG A 115 -4.91 15.90 -6.44
N GLY A 116 -5.46 14.73 -6.77
CA GLY A 116 -5.18 14.04 -8.01
C GLY A 116 -3.79 13.38 -8.03
N LEU A 117 -3.60 12.58 -9.08
CA LEU A 117 -2.37 11.83 -9.30
C LEU A 117 -1.13 12.71 -9.63
N PRO A 118 -1.23 13.82 -10.40
CA PRO A 118 -0.08 14.66 -10.71
C PRO A 118 0.61 15.24 -9.46
N ASP A 119 -0.16 15.64 -8.47
CA ASP A 119 0.35 16.17 -7.21
C ASP A 119 1.18 15.15 -6.43
N ILE A 120 0.72 13.90 -6.38
CA ILE A 120 1.43 12.81 -5.71
C ILE A 120 2.79 12.59 -6.39
N PHE A 121 2.83 12.60 -7.72
CA PHE A 121 4.09 12.47 -8.45
C PHE A 121 4.99 13.70 -8.29
N TYR A 122 4.43 14.91 -8.26
CA TYR A 122 5.21 16.12 -8.02
C TYR A 122 5.88 16.11 -6.64
N ASP A 123 5.13 15.74 -5.60
CA ASP A 123 5.67 15.58 -4.24
C ASP A 123 6.75 14.51 -4.21
N TYR A 124 6.52 13.38 -4.90
CA TYR A 124 7.50 12.30 -4.98
C TYR A 124 8.79 12.74 -5.69
N GLN A 125 8.70 13.47 -6.81
CA GLN A 125 9.89 14.01 -7.49
C GLN A 125 10.65 15.01 -6.60
N SER A 126 9.92 15.86 -5.87
CA SER A 126 10.51 16.79 -4.89
C SER A 126 11.19 16.05 -3.74
N PHE A 127 10.61 14.92 -3.32
CA PHE A 127 11.19 14.04 -2.32
C PHE A 127 12.47 13.36 -2.83
N LEU A 128 12.47 12.81 -4.05
CA LEU A 128 13.66 12.23 -4.70
C LEU A 128 14.82 13.22 -4.75
N ALA A 129 14.56 14.47 -5.15
CA ALA A 129 15.59 15.50 -5.26
C ALA A 129 16.25 15.89 -3.91
N ARG A 130 15.61 15.55 -2.77
CA ARG A 130 16.11 15.85 -1.42
C ARG A 130 16.86 14.67 -0.79
N GLN A 131 16.84 13.50 -1.41
CA GLN A 131 17.51 12.31 -0.88
C GLN A 131 19.02 12.37 -1.17
N PRO A 132 19.88 12.13 -0.16
CA PRO A 132 21.32 12.14 -0.36
C PRO A 132 21.74 10.99 -1.30
N GLY A 133 22.28 11.34 -2.47
CA GLY A 133 22.95 10.39 -3.38
C GLY A 133 22.19 9.99 -4.65
N GLN A 134 20.97 10.51 -4.91
CA GLN A 134 20.24 10.18 -6.13
C GLN A 134 20.34 11.33 -7.14
N GLN A 135 21.37 11.28 -8.00
CA GLN A 135 21.44 12.14 -9.18
C GLN A 135 20.32 11.73 -10.15
N VAL A 136 19.41 12.67 -10.43
CA VAL A 136 18.41 12.52 -11.48
C VAL A 136 19.14 12.54 -12.84
N PRO A 137 18.94 11.56 -13.74
CA PRO A 137 19.43 11.65 -15.10
C PRO A 137 18.73 12.75 -15.91
#